data_AF-A0A7S0YYR6-F1
#
_entry.id   AF-A0A7S0YYR6-F1
#
_cell.length_a   1.000
_cell.length_b   1.000
_cell.length_c   1.000
_cell.angle_alpha   90.00
_cell.angle_beta   90.00
_cell.angle_gamma   90.00
#
_symmetry.space_group_name_H-M   'P 1'
#
loop_
_entity.id
_entity.type
_entity.pdbx_description
1 polymer ?
#
loop_
_entity_poly.entity_id
_entity_poly.type
_entity_poly.pdbx_seq_one_letter_code
_entity_poly.pdbx_strand_id
1 'polypeptide(L)'
;DGLIDASWIENMNTVMDDNKKLCLVSGEIIQMSSTMNMIFEPQDLEVASPATVSRLGVVWIPPDALGIRPPIVTWMGKYVPDGVSEELTTALMGLFDETVEKTLYFLRRNCRESIASMDNNLVYSLCRLFQSLFTADNGVDFAAADALDTMKKIFMFSLVWSLGGNVDTVEGKEKFSEFIRETFQISRFPNSGTVYDYVFDYEGKEFVPFESRTPQFAYNKDLKFSEILVPTKDTFRYSYLMGQFVQVQRGVLFVGDTGTGKSVIMTDALNNQQEKLSLVPFTINFSAQTSSPRTQEMLELKFDKRRKGVIGAPINKKLVCFVDDVNMPAREEYGAQPP
;
A
#
# COMPACT_ATOMS: atom_id res chain seq x y z
N ASP A 1 17.03 -2.01 -9.95
CA ASP A 1 16.60 -1.67 -8.58
C ASP A 1 16.37 -2.94 -7.81
N GLY A 2 16.76 -2.98 -6.53
CA GLY A 2 16.73 -4.19 -5.71
C GLY A 2 18.03 -4.41 -4.95
N LEU A 3 18.03 -5.37 -4.02
CA LEU A 3 19.22 -5.71 -3.24
C LEU A 3 20.36 -6.16 -4.16
N ILE A 4 21.58 -5.77 -3.80
CA ILE A 4 22.77 -6.31 -4.44
C ILE A 4 23.03 -7.69 -3.86
N ASP A 5 23.31 -8.64 -4.73
CA ASP A 5 23.75 -9.98 -4.35
C ASP A 5 25.16 -10.17 -4.92
N ALA A 6 26.05 -10.69 -4.06
CA ALA A 6 27.46 -10.91 -4.37
C ALA A 6 27.64 -11.81 -5.62
N SER A 7 26.74 -12.77 -5.84
CA SER A 7 26.82 -13.75 -6.93
C SER A 7 26.72 -13.13 -8.33
N TRP A 8 25.91 -12.08 -8.52
CA TRP A 8 25.77 -11.44 -9.83
C TRP A 8 26.64 -10.19 -9.98
N ILE A 9 26.87 -9.44 -8.90
CA ILE A 9 27.67 -8.20 -8.99
C ILE A 9 29.15 -8.52 -9.28
N GLU A 10 29.66 -9.66 -8.81
CA GLU A 10 31.04 -10.06 -9.08
C GLU A 10 31.29 -10.36 -10.57
N ASN A 11 30.30 -10.94 -11.25
CA ASN A 11 30.35 -11.17 -12.70
C ASN A 11 30.34 -9.86 -13.50
N MET A 12 29.95 -8.74 -12.89
CA MET A 12 29.96 -7.40 -13.49
C MET A 12 31.29 -6.65 -13.29
N ASN A 13 32.24 -7.20 -12.53
CA ASN A 13 33.48 -6.49 -12.16
C ASN A 13 34.32 -6.00 -13.35
N THR A 14 34.35 -6.76 -14.45
CA THR A 14 35.08 -6.41 -15.68
C THR A 14 34.36 -5.33 -16.52
N VAL A 15 33.07 -5.14 -16.26
CA VAL A 15 32.27 -4.08 -16.87
C VAL A 15 32.42 -2.78 -16.08
N MET A 16 32.54 -2.92 -14.75
CA MET A 16 32.65 -1.81 -13.81
C MET A 16 34.08 -1.27 -13.67
N ASP A 17 35.10 -1.99 -14.13
CA ASP A 17 36.48 -1.50 -14.18
C ASP A 17 36.76 -0.67 -15.45
N ASP A 18 38.00 -0.17 -15.57
CA ASP A 18 38.43 0.64 -16.70
C ASP A 18 38.35 -0.09 -18.06
N ASN A 19 38.28 -1.43 -18.06
CA ASN A 19 38.18 -2.21 -19.30
C ASN A 19 36.82 -2.06 -19.96
N LYS A 20 35.74 -1.83 -19.19
CA LYS A 20 34.37 -1.67 -19.68
C LYS A 20 33.93 -2.83 -20.60
N LYS A 21 34.26 -4.07 -20.23
CA LYS A 21 33.99 -5.29 -21.01
C LYS A 21 33.07 -6.24 -20.27
N LEU A 22 31.96 -6.58 -20.89
CA LEU A 22 31.06 -7.64 -20.43
C LEU A 22 31.52 -8.98 -21.00
N CYS A 23 31.99 -9.84 -20.11
CA CYS A 23 32.39 -11.20 -20.45
C CYS A 23 31.21 -12.13 -20.14
N LEU A 24 30.62 -12.70 -21.19
CA LEU A 24 29.55 -13.67 -21.05
C LEU A 24 30.12 -15.07 -20.78
N VAL A 25 29.32 -15.93 -20.15
CA VAL A 25 29.68 -17.35 -19.91
C VAL A 25 29.93 -18.10 -21.23
N SER A 26 29.35 -17.62 -22.34
CA SER A 26 29.62 -18.13 -23.69
C SER A 26 31.04 -17.85 -24.20
N GLY A 27 31.82 -17.01 -23.51
CA GLY A 27 33.12 -16.51 -23.95
C GLY A 27 33.04 -15.28 -24.85
N GLU A 28 31.83 -14.80 -25.17
CA GLU A 28 31.65 -13.54 -25.91
C GLU A 28 32.03 -12.35 -25.03
N ILE A 29 32.79 -11.42 -25.61
CA ILE A 29 33.26 -10.21 -24.94
C ILE A 29 32.62 -9.01 -25.64
N ILE A 30 31.78 -8.30 -24.90
CA ILE A 30 31.07 -7.12 -25.39
C ILE A 30 31.71 -5.88 -24.78
N GLN A 31 32.23 -4.98 -25.61
CA GLN A 31 32.76 -3.70 -25.17
C GLN A 31 31.62 -2.70 -24.98
N MET A 32 31.50 -2.10 -23.80
CA MET A 32 30.52 -1.06 -23.53
C MET A 32 30.93 0.25 -24.19
N SER A 33 29.97 0.98 -24.77
CA SER A 33 30.21 2.29 -25.35
C SER A 33 30.43 3.37 -24.28
N SER A 34 31.11 4.46 -24.63
CA SER A 34 31.32 5.60 -23.73
C SER A 34 30.04 6.37 -23.40
N THR A 35 28.97 6.16 -24.16
CA THR A 35 27.64 6.78 -23.96
C THR A 35 26.73 5.98 -23.03
N MET A 36 27.13 4.75 -22.65
CA MET A 36 26.32 3.87 -21.83
C MET A 36 26.59 4.12 -20.35
N ASN A 37 25.52 4.27 -19.56
CA ASN A 37 25.57 4.38 -18.11
C ASN A 37 24.85 3.19 -17.49
N MET A 38 25.44 2.62 -16.44
CA MET A 38 24.78 1.64 -15.58
C MET A 38 24.49 2.30 -14.25
N ILE A 39 23.24 2.22 -13.82
CA ILE A 39 22.78 2.79 -12.56
C ILE A 39 22.17 1.64 -11.76
N PHE A 40 22.52 1.58 -10.49
CA PHE A 40 21.96 0.63 -9.53
C PHE A 40 21.25 1.43 -8.46
N GLU A 41 20.02 1.05 -8.12
CA GLU A 41 19.28 1.58 -6.96
C GLU A 41 19.11 0.46 -5.91
N PRO A 42 20.18 0.15 -5.16
CA PRO A 42 20.10 -0.79 -4.05
C PRO A 42 19.60 -0.11 -2.77
N GLN A 43 18.97 -0.89 -1.91
CA GLN A 43 18.60 -0.41 -0.56
C GLN A 43 19.84 -0.19 0.32
N ASP A 44 20.80 -1.11 0.24
CA ASP A 44 22.07 -1.06 0.96
C ASP A 44 23.17 -1.78 0.17
N LEU A 45 24.42 -1.64 0.64
CA LEU A 45 25.62 -2.26 0.07
C LEU A 45 26.26 -3.23 1.08
N GLU A 46 25.50 -3.76 2.05
CA GLU A 46 26.07 -4.51 3.18
C GLU A 46 26.81 -5.78 2.74
N VAL A 47 26.33 -6.42 1.68
CA VAL A 47 26.91 -7.65 1.13
C VAL A 47 27.93 -7.39 0.01
N ALA A 48 28.16 -6.13 -0.37
CA ALA A 48 29.12 -5.79 -1.41
C ALA A 48 30.54 -5.63 -0.83
N SER A 49 31.54 -6.21 -1.48
CA SER A 49 32.93 -6.05 -1.03
C SER A 49 33.43 -4.61 -1.25
N PRO A 50 34.30 -4.06 -0.37
CA PRO A 50 34.85 -2.71 -0.55
C PRO A 50 35.57 -2.51 -1.89
N ALA A 51 36.16 -3.58 -2.44
CA ALA A 51 36.82 -3.56 -3.75
C ALA A 51 35.84 -3.45 -4.93
N THR A 52 34.58 -3.88 -4.75
CA THR A 52 33.51 -3.69 -5.73
C THR A 52 32.99 -2.27 -5.65
N VAL A 53 32.75 -1.78 -4.43
CA VAL A 53 32.25 -0.42 -4.18
C VAL A 53 33.25 0.65 -4.64
N SER A 54 34.56 0.40 -4.54
CA SER A 54 35.59 1.37 -4.97
C SER A 54 35.60 1.65 -6.48
N ARG A 55 34.95 0.79 -7.29
CA ARG A 55 34.82 0.96 -8.74
C ARG A 55 33.57 1.76 -9.12
N LEU A 56 32.70 2.05 -8.15
CA LEU A 56 31.40 2.68 -8.36
C LEU A 56 31.39 4.13 -7.89
N GLY A 57 30.67 4.97 -8.64
CA GLY A 57 30.23 6.26 -8.13
C GLY A 57 29.03 6.05 -7.20
N VAL A 58 29.21 6.25 -5.90
CA VAL A 58 28.12 6.10 -4.93
C VAL A 58 27.49 7.45 -4.63
N VAL A 59 26.20 7.59 -4.95
CA VAL A 59 25.38 8.73 -4.53
C VAL A 59 24.50 8.25 -3.39
N TRP A 60 24.84 8.66 -2.17
CA TRP A 60 24.04 8.31 -1.00
C TRP A 60 22.91 9.32 -0.80
N ILE A 61 21.68 8.82 -0.75
CA ILE A 61 20.48 9.63 -0.49
C ILE A 61 19.99 9.29 0.93
N PRO A 62 20.03 10.26 1.87
CA PRO A 62 19.47 10.06 3.20
C PRO A 62 17.98 9.65 3.14
N PRO A 63 17.50 8.73 4.00
CA PRO A 63 16.09 8.33 4.02
C PRO A 63 15.11 9.49 4.26
N ASP A 64 15.56 10.52 4.96
CA ASP A 64 14.83 11.74 5.30
C ASP A 64 15.00 12.86 4.27
N ALA A 65 15.86 12.70 3.25
CA ALA A 65 16.21 13.76 2.31
C ALA A 65 15.02 14.29 1.50
N LEU A 66 14.08 13.42 1.14
CA LEU A 66 12.85 13.81 0.45
C LEU A 66 11.80 14.37 1.43
N GLY A 67 11.80 13.91 2.68
CA GLY A 67 10.76 14.23 3.66
C GLY A 67 9.36 13.84 3.19
N ILE A 68 8.36 14.42 3.85
CA ILE A 68 6.93 14.13 3.63
C ILE A 68 6.25 15.06 2.63
N ARG A 69 6.87 16.20 2.32
CA ARG A 69 6.26 17.27 1.51
C ARG A 69 6.12 16.91 0.03
N PRO A 70 7.10 16.27 -0.65
CA PRO A 70 6.98 15.95 -2.07
C PRO A 70 5.81 15.00 -2.41
N PRO A 71 5.52 13.92 -1.64
CA PRO A 71 4.32 13.11 -1.83
C PRO A 71 3.03 13.94 -1.81
N ILE A 72 2.92 14.88 -0.86
CA ILE A 72 1.72 15.74 -0.68
C ILE A 72 1.57 16.68 -1.87
N VAL A 73 2.62 17.46 -2.19
CA VAL A 73 2.57 18.44 -3.28
C VAL A 73 2.31 17.78 -4.63
N THR A 74 2.97 16.65 -4.89
CA THR A 74 2.77 15.87 -6.13
C THR A 74 1.34 15.34 -6.21
N TRP A 75 0.79 14.88 -5.08
CA TRP A 75 -0.57 14.37 -5.05
C TRP A 75 -1.59 15.48 -5.25
N MET A 76 -1.43 16.62 -4.56
CA MET A 76 -2.28 17.80 -4.68
C MET A 76 -2.37 18.29 -6.14
N GLY A 77 -1.23 18.33 -6.85
CA GLY A 77 -1.18 18.79 -8.23
C GLY A 77 -1.76 17.82 -9.27
N LYS A 78 -2.01 16.55 -8.92
CA LYS A 78 -2.38 15.52 -9.89
C LYS A 78 -3.72 14.82 -9.62
N TYR A 79 -4.16 14.74 -8.36
CA TYR A 79 -5.27 13.87 -7.97
C TYR A 79 -6.38 14.57 -7.17
N VAL A 80 -6.26 15.87 -6.90
CA VAL A 80 -7.40 16.65 -6.40
C VAL A 80 -8.51 16.60 -7.47
N PRO A 81 -9.75 16.21 -7.12
CA PRO A 81 -10.83 16.09 -8.10
C PRO A 81 -11.16 17.41 -8.79
N ASP A 82 -11.56 17.32 -10.05
CA ASP A 82 -12.13 18.46 -10.77
C ASP A 82 -13.41 18.94 -10.06
N GLY A 83 -13.55 20.25 -9.90
CA GLY A 83 -14.69 20.88 -9.20
C GLY A 83 -14.43 21.25 -7.75
N VAL A 84 -13.30 20.83 -7.16
CA VAL A 84 -12.85 21.33 -5.85
C VAL A 84 -12.38 22.78 -5.99
N SER A 85 -12.90 23.69 -5.16
CA SER A 85 -12.52 25.10 -5.20
C SER A 85 -11.08 25.35 -4.73
N GLU A 86 -10.52 26.50 -5.11
CA GLU A 86 -9.20 26.94 -4.62
C GLU A 86 -9.17 27.09 -3.09
N GLU A 87 -10.29 27.52 -2.50
CA GLU A 87 -10.48 27.63 -1.05
C GLU A 87 -10.38 26.26 -0.36
N LEU A 88 -11.08 25.25 -0.89
CA LEU A 88 -11.01 23.87 -0.36
C LEU A 88 -9.62 23.27 -0.57
N THR A 89 -8.98 23.53 -1.71
CA THR A 89 -7.62 23.07 -2.00
C THR A 89 -6.61 23.66 -1.01
N THR A 90 -6.74 24.96 -0.71
CA THR A 90 -5.90 25.65 0.29
C THR A 90 -6.15 25.10 1.69
N ALA A 91 -7.42 24.88 2.05
CA ALA A 91 -7.78 24.28 3.34
C ALA A 91 -7.26 22.84 3.47
N LEU A 92 -7.27 22.04 2.40
CA LEU A 92 -6.72 20.69 2.39
C LEU A 92 -5.21 20.70 2.60
N MET A 93 -4.47 21.61 1.94
CA MET A 93 -3.05 21.79 2.19
C MET A 93 -2.78 22.17 3.65
N GLY A 94 -3.59 23.06 4.22
CA GLY A 94 -3.52 23.42 5.64
C GLY A 94 -3.73 22.21 6.58
N LEU A 95 -4.66 21.30 6.25
CA LEU A 95 -4.84 20.05 7.00
C LEU A 95 -3.59 19.16 6.94
N PHE A 96 -2.96 19.02 5.77
CA PHE A 96 -1.71 18.28 5.66
C PHE A 96 -0.60 18.89 6.53
N ASP A 97 -0.37 20.20 6.41
CA ASP A 97 0.67 20.92 7.14
C ASP A 97 0.43 20.88 8.68
N GLU A 98 -0.84 20.92 9.13
CA GLU A 98 -1.16 20.92 10.56
C GLU A 98 -1.08 19.53 11.22
N THR A 99 -1.44 18.48 10.47
CA THR A 99 -1.75 17.17 11.06
C THR A 99 -0.65 16.13 10.87
N VAL A 100 0.01 16.09 9.71
CA VAL A 100 0.85 14.95 9.32
C VAL A 100 2.09 14.85 10.20
N GLU A 101 2.86 15.94 10.34
CA GLU A 101 4.11 15.92 11.13
C GLU A 101 3.84 15.59 12.60
N LYS A 102 2.80 16.19 13.19
CA LYS A 102 2.41 15.92 14.59
C LYS A 102 2.01 14.46 14.79
N THR A 103 1.27 13.90 13.82
CA THR A 103 0.82 12.50 13.89
C THR A 103 1.98 11.52 13.72
N LEU A 104 2.89 11.78 12.79
CA LEU A 104 4.10 10.98 12.62
C LEU A 104 5.00 11.05 13.85
N TYR A 105 5.19 12.25 14.41
CA TYR A 105 5.95 12.44 15.64
C TYR A 105 5.36 11.63 16.81
N PHE A 106 4.04 11.68 16.98
CA PHE A 106 3.36 10.89 18.00
C PHE A 106 3.53 9.38 17.76
N LEU A 107 3.30 8.93 16.53
CA LEU A 107 3.41 7.52 16.12
C LEU A 107 4.80 6.97 16.45
N ARG A 108 5.87 7.67 16.03
CA ARG A 108 7.26 7.24 16.22
C ARG A 108 7.68 7.18 17.69
N ARG A 109 7.08 8.02 18.55
CA ARG A 109 7.47 8.14 19.96
C ARG A 109 6.63 7.27 20.91
N ASN A 110 5.35 7.07 20.60
CA ASN A 110 4.38 6.51 21.54
C ASN A 110 3.74 5.20 21.09
N CYS A 111 3.87 4.85 19.81
CA CYS A 111 3.27 3.65 19.24
C CYS A 111 4.33 2.65 18.78
N ARG A 112 3.95 1.38 18.72
CA ARG A 112 4.73 0.31 18.10
C ARG A 112 3.97 -0.16 16.87
N GLU A 113 4.69 -0.28 15.76
CA GLU A 113 4.14 -0.80 14.51
C GLU A 113 4.44 -2.29 14.34
N SER A 114 3.52 -2.99 13.67
CA SER A 114 3.69 -4.43 13.37
C SER A 114 4.80 -4.64 12.33
N ILE A 115 4.82 -3.79 11.31
CA ILE A 115 5.85 -3.76 10.27
C ILE A 115 6.49 -2.38 10.26
N ALA A 116 7.81 -2.31 10.20
CA ALA A 116 8.51 -1.03 10.08
C ALA A 116 8.04 -0.29 8.81
N SER A 117 7.53 0.92 8.99
CA SER A 117 7.06 1.76 7.90
C SER A 117 7.98 2.97 7.69
N MET A 118 7.95 3.52 6.48
CA MET A 118 8.59 4.79 6.16
C MET A 118 7.56 5.90 6.14
N ASP A 119 7.91 7.08 6.65
CA ASP A 119 6.99 8.22 6.77
C ASP A 119 6.39 8.63 5.41
N ASN A 120 7.20 8.60 4.34
CA ASN A 120 6.73 8.88 2.99
C ASN A 120 5.64 7.90 2.52
N ASN A 121 5.77 6.61 2.84
CA ASN A 121 4.82 5.56 2.47
C ASN A 121 3.51 5.72 3.24
N LEU A 122 3.57 6.09 4.53
CA LEU A 122 2.37 6.42 5.31
C LEU A 122 1.62 7.62 4.71
N VAL A 123 2.35 8.64 4.26
CA VAL A 123 1.77 9.82 3.59
C VAL A 123 1.21 9.47 2.21
N TYR A 124 1.86 8.59 1.45
CA TYR A 124 1.27 8.06 0.21
C TYR A 124 -0.04 7.31 0.50
N SER A 125 -0.08 6.48 1.53
CA SER A 125 -1.30 5.79 1.95
C SER A 125 -2.42 6.76 2.34
N LEU A 126 -2.09 7.84 3.07
CA LEU A 126 -3.03 8.91 3.41
C LEU A 126 -3.65 9.53 2.15
N CYS A 127 -2.78 9.97 1.24
CA CYS A 127 -3.19 10.61 -0.01
C CYS A 127 -4.10 9.69 -0.84
N ARG A 128 -3.78 8.39 -0.92
CA ARG A 128 -4.53 7.41 -1.71
C ARG A 128 -5.88 7.06 -1.09
N LEU A 129 -5.92 6.89 0.23
CA LEU A 129 -7.18 6.64 0.93
C LEU A 129 -8.09 7.87 0.85
N PHE A 130 -7.57 9.07 1.08
CA PHE A 130 -8.33 10.29 0.91
C PHE A 130 -8.87 10.44 -0.53
N GLN A 131 -8.01 10.18 -1.53
CA GLN A 131 -8.42 10.19 -2.94
C GLN A 131 -9.57 9.22 -3.23
N SER A 132 -9.57 8.02 -2.63
CA SER A 132 -10.66 7.05 -2.85
C SER A 132 -11.97 7.49 -2.22
N LEU A 133 -11.91 8.25 -1.12
CA LEU A 133 -13.07 8.62 -0.32
C LEU A 133 -13.69 9.96 -0.73
N PHE A 134 -12.87 10.97 -1.01
CA PHE A 134 -13.30 12.33 -1.34
C PHE A 134 -13.56 12.46 -2.85
N THR A 135 -14.63 11.84 -3.34
CA THR A 135 -14.99 11.79 -4.77
C THR A 135 -16.48 12.01 -5.00
N ALA A 136 -16.83 12.56 -6.17
CA ALA A 136 -18.22 12.70 -6.59
C ALA A 136 -18.94 11.34 -6.74
N ASP A 137 -18.21 10.27 -7.11
CA ASP A 137 -18.74 8.91 -7.21
C ASP A 137 -19.26 8.37 -5.87
N ASN A 138 -18.70 8.83 -4.75
CA ASN A 138 -19.18 8.51 -3.41
C ASN A 138 -20.28 9.48 -2.92
N GLY A 139 -20.73 10.42 -3.76
CA GLY A 139 -21.76 11.40 -3.41
C GLY A 139 -21.24 12.65 -2.70
N VAL A 140 -19.92 12.92 -2.77
CA VAL A 140 -19.38 14.18 -2.23
C VAL A 140 -19.70 15.34 -3.16
N ASP A 141 -20.48 16.30 -2.67
CA ASP A 141 -20.73 17.57 -3.35
C ASP A 141 -19.69 18.61 -2.92
N PHE A 142 -18.80 18.98 -3.84
CA PHE A 142 -17.73 19.95 -3.60
C PHE A 142 -18.23 21.39 -3.47
N ALA A 143 -19.45 21.69 -3.93
CA ALA A 143 -20.05 23.02 -3.87
C ALA A 143 -20.99 23.21 -2.68
N ALA A 144 -21.27 22.14 -1.93
CA ALA A 144 -22.13 22.22 -0.76
C ALA A 144 -21.54 23.12 0.33
N ALA A 145 -22.40 23.81 1.08
CA ALA A 145 -21.98 24.70 2.17
C ALA A 145 -21.19 23.96 3.27
N ASP A 146 -21.38 22.65 3.40
CA ASP A 146 -20.70 21.77 4.35
C ASP A 146 -19.55 20.95 3.72
N ALA A 147 -19.13 21.27 2.49
CA ALA A 147 -18.05 20.57 1.79
C ALA A 147 -16.73 20.60 2.58
N LEU A 148 -16.41 21.73 3.22
CA LEU A 148 -15.22 21.87 4.07
C LEU A 148 -15.26 20.94 5.30
N ASP A 149 -16.41 20.82 5.95
CA ASP A 149 -16.60 19.94 7.11
C ASP A 149 -16.54 18.46 6.69
N THR A 150 -17.16 18.13 5.57
CA THR A 150 -17.11 16.79 4.94
C THR A 150 -15.67 16.41 4.60
N MET A 151 -14.92 17.32 3.98
CA MET A 151 -13.51 17.13 3.64
C MET A 151 -12.66 16.88 4.88
N LYS A 152 -12.85 17.68 5.94
CA LYS A 152 -12.18 17.50 7.23
C LYS A 152 -12.42 16.13 7.83
N LYS A 153 -13.68 15.67 7.86
CA LYS A 153 -14.04 14.34 8.38
C LYS A 153 -13.41 13.22 7.57
N ILE A 154 -13.51 13.26 6.24
CA ILE A 154 -12.90 12.25 5.36
C ILE A 154 -11.37 12.25 5.49
N PHE A 155 -10.75 13.43 5.60
CA PHE A 155 -9.31 13.57 5.85
C PHE A 155 -8.90 12.90 7.16
N MET A 156 -9.62 13.16 8.25
CA MET A 156 -9.32 12.56 9.55
C MET A 156 -9.50 11.04 9.56
N PHE A 157 -10.54 10.52 8.90
CA PHE A 157 -10.67 9.08 8.69
C PHE A 157 -9.46 8.50 7.93
N SER A 158 -9.05 9.19 6.87
CA SER A 158 -7.91 8.78 6.05
C SER A 158 -6.62 8.76 6.85
N LEU A 159 -6.37 9.81 7.66
CA LEU A 159 -5.21 9.95 8.54
C LEU A 159 -5.11 8.79 9.55
N VAL A 160 -6.23 8.45 10.19
CA VAL A 160 -6.32 7.36 11.16
C VAL A 160 -5.94 6.03 10.51
N TRP A 161 -6.53 5.71 9.36
CA TRP A 161 -6.34 4.41 8.72
C TRP A 161 -5.05 4.30 7.91
N SER A 162 -4.40 5.41 7.56
CA SER A 162 -3.11 5.41 6.88
C SER A 162 -1.92 5.41 7.85
N LEU A 163 -1.89 6.31 8.85
CA LEU A 163 -0.77 6.45 9.77
C LEU A 163 -0.95 5.57 11.01
N GLY A 164 -2.18 5.45 11.52
CA GLY A 164 -2.50 4.65 12.70
C GLY A 164 -2.85 3.18 12.40
N GLY A 165 -3.12 2.84 11.14
CA GLY A 165 -3.59 1.49 10.76
C GLY A 165 -2.62 0.35 11.09
N ASN A 166 -1.31 0.64 11.14
CA ASN A 166 -0.23 -0.33 11.38
C ASN A 166 0.20 -0.43 12.86
N VAL A 167 -0.47 0.30 13.76
CA VAL A 167 -0.22 0.20 15.20
C VAL A 167 -0.62 -1.21 15.67
N ASP A 168 0.32 -1.91 16.30
CA ASP A 168 0.19 -3.33 16.64
C ASP A 168 -0.71 -3.55 17.87
N THR A 169 -0.42 -2.81 18.95
CA THR A 169 -1.06 -3.07 20.26
C THR A 169 -2.40 -2.38 20.42
N VAL A 170 -3.32 -3.02 21.15
CA VAL A 170 -4.61 -2.42 21.54
C VAL A 170 -4.40 -1.13 22.32
N GLU A 171 -3.50 -1.14 23.30
CA GLU A 171 -3.11 0.07 24.08
C GLU A 171 -2.54 1.18 23.18
N GLY A 172 -1.75 0.82 22.15
CA GLY A 172 -1.21 1.77 21.19
C GLY A 172 -2.32 2.42 20.36
N LYS A 173 -3.33 1.64 19.95
CA LYS A 173 -4.50 2.14 19.22
C LYS A 173 -5.37 3.05 20.09
N GLU A 174 -5.52 2.73 21.38
CA GLU A 174 -6.23 3.59 22.34
C GLU A 174 -5.52 4.93 22.53
N LYS A 175 -4.21 4.92 22.81
CA LYS A 175 -3.38 6.15 22.92
C LYS A 175 -3.43 6.99 21.65
N PHE A 176 -3.34 6.35 20.48
CA PHE A 176 -3.45 7.03 19.20
C PHE A 176 -4.84 7.65 19.01
N SER A 177 -5.90 6.92 19.38
CA SER A 177 -7.28 7.41 19.33
C SER A 177 -7.49 8.64 20.21
N GLU A 178 -6.97 8.63 21.44
CA GLU A 178 -7.00 9.78 22.35
C GLU A 178 -6.24 10.97 21.75
N PHE A 179 -5.01 10.76 21.28
CA PHE A 179 -4.21 11.80 20.63
C PHE A 179 -4.94 12.47 19.46
N ILE A 180 -5.54 11.68 18.57
CA ILE A 180 -6.29 12.21 17.41
C ILE A 180 -7.46 13.09 17.87
N ARG A 181 -8.20 12.65 18.90
CA ARG A 181 -9.37 13.36 19.41
C ARG A 181 -8.99 14.67 20.11
N GLU A 182 -7.97 14.64 20.95
CA GLU A 182 -7.54 15.79 21.75
C GLU A 182 -6.83 16.85 20.92
N THR A 183 -5.93 16.42 20.02
CA THR A 183 -5.05 17.33 19.28
C THR A 183 -5.79 18.05 18.19
N PHE A 184 -6.58 17.32 17.40
CA PHE A 184 -7.14 17.88 16.20
C PHE A 184 -8.51 18.49 16.46
N GLN A 185 -9.38 17.87 17.27
CA GLN A 185 -10.76 18.33 17.49
C GLN A 185 -11.57 18.60 16.18
N ILE A 186 -10.99 18.24 15.03
CA ILE A 186 -11.42 18.58 13.66
C ILE A 186 -12.53 17.63 13.18
N SER A 187 -12.64 16.46 13.80
CA SER A 187 -13.58 15.40 13.47
C SER A 187 -14.32 15.01 14.73
N ARG A 188 -15.62 15.30 14.78
CA ARG A 188 -16.54 14.85 15.84
C ARG A 188 -16.70 13.32 15.80
N PHE A 189 -15.62 12.56 15.99
CA PHE A 189 -15.72 11.14 16.26
C PHE A 189 -16.58 10.96 17.52
N PRO A 190 -17.55 10.05 17.55
CA PRO A 190 -18.37 9.85 18.74
C PRO A 190 -17.49 9.45 19.94
N ASN A 191 -17.86 9.89 21.14
CA ASN A 191 -17.03 9.75 22.35
C ASN A 191 -16.87 8.30 22.85
N SER A 192 -17.70 7.38 22.35
CA SER A 192 -17.62 5.96 22.72
C SER A 192 -16.57 5.24 21.88
N GLY A 193 -15.89 4.23 22.43
CA GLY A 193 -14.91 3.42 21.71
C GLY A 193 -13.74 4.23 21.12
N THR A 194 -13.04 3.63 20.17
CA THR A 194 -11.87 4.23 19.53
C THR A 194 -12.21 4.86 18.18
N VAL A 195 -11.34 5.72 17.65
CA VAL A 195 -11.49 6.25 16.28
C VAL A 195 -11.56 5.16 15.21
N TYR A 196 -11.03 3.96 15.49
CA TYR A 196 -11.06 2.81 14.58
C TYR A 196 -12.44 2.14 14.49
N ASP A 197 -13.35 2.41 15.42
CA ASP A 197 -14.68 1.80 15.45
C ASP A 197 -15.69 2.49 14.53
N TYR A 198 -15.29 3.58 13.87
CA TYR A 198 -16.16 4.42 13.06
C TYR A 198 -15.77 4.46 11.59
N VAL A 199 -16.79 4.58 10.74
CA VAL A 199 -16.70 4.85 9.31
C VAL A 199 -17.45 6.13 8.97
N PHE A 200 -17.00 6.84 7.94
CA PHE A 200 -17.71 8.02 7.46
C PHE A 200 -18.95 7.60 6.67
N ASP A 201 -20.11 8.12 7.04
CA ASP A 201 -21.35 7.98 6.30
C ASP A 201 -21.55 9.18 5.37
N TYR A 202 -21.76 8.90 4.08
CA TYR A 202 -21.98 9.92 3.06
C TYR A 202 -23.40 10.52 3.11
N GLU A 203 -24.39 9.78 3.61
CA GLU A 203 -25.78 10.25 3.70
C GLU A 203 -25.95 11.21 4.89
N GLY A 204 -25.58 10.77 6.09
CA GLY A 204 -25.61 11.60 7.31
C GLY A 204 -24.44 12.58 7.44
N LYS A 205 -23.41 12.46 6.59
CA LYS A 205 -22.16 13.23 6.66
C LYS A 205 -21.50 13.19 8.04
N GLU A 206 -21.59 12.05 8.72
CA GLU A 206 -21.12 11.85 10.09
C GLU A 206 -20.42 10.51 10.28
N PHE A 207 -19.78 10.34 11.43
CA PHE A 207 -19.12 9.09 11.77
C PHE A 207 -20.11 8.14 12.42
N VAL A 208 -20.33 6.99 11.79
CA VAL A 208 -21.20 5.92 12.30
C VAL A 208 -20.37 4.69 12.67
N PRO A 209 -20.78 3.90 13.68
CA PRO A 209 -20.06 2.67 14.02
C PRO A 209 -20.00 1.72 12.83
N PHE A 210 -18.85 1.07 12.59
CA PHE A 210 -18.74 0.02 11.57
C PHE A 210 -19.79 -1.08 11.76
N GLU A 211 -20.13 -1.40 13.01
CA GLU A 211 -21.16 -2.37 13.39
C GLU A 211 -22.52 -2.06 12.78
N SER A 212 -22.88 -0.78 12.63
CA SER A 212 -24.15 -0.35 12.02
C SER A 212 -24.22 -0.64 10.52
N ARG A 213 -23.07 -0.84 9.86
CA ARG A 213 -22.94 -1.16 8.44
C ARG A 213 -22.64 -2.63 8.18
N THR A 214 -22.36 -3.42 9.22
CA THR A 214 -22.12 -4.86 9.10
C THR A 214 -23.42 -5.57 8.71
N PRO A 215 -23.44 -6.34 7.62
CA PRO A 215 -24.61 -7.14 7.25
C PRO A 215 -24.98 -8.14 8.35
N GLN A 216 -26.28 -8.36 8.58
CA GLN A 216 -26.70 -9.41 9.50
C GLN A 216 -26.39 -10.78 8.91
N PHE A 217 -25.93 -11.71 9.75
CA PHE A 217 -25.69 -13.08 9.33
C PHE A 217 -27.00 -13.75 8.88
N ALA A 218 -27.03 -14.19 7.63
CA ALA A 218 -28.12 -14.98 7.07
C ALA A 218 -27.59 -16.39 6.76
N TYR A 219 -28.07 -17.38 7.50
CA TYR A 219 -27.68 -18.77 7.27
C TYR A 219 -28.22 -19.28 5.93
N ASN A 220 -27.31 -19.74 5.06
CA ASN A 220 -27.65 -20.41 3.83
C ASN A 220 -27.34 -21.90 3.93
N LYS A 221 -28.39 -22.73 3.96
CA LYS A 221 -28.31 -24.19 4.03
C LYS A 221 -27.65 -24.84 2.81
N ASP A 222 -27.60 -24.14 1.68
CA ASP A 222 -27.04 -24.65 0.42
C ASP A 222 -25.51 -24.46 0.35
N LEU A 223 -24.93 -23.64 1.24
CA LEU A 223 -23.49 -23.46 1.36
C LEU A 223 -22.85 -24.59 2.17
N LYS A 224 -21.64 -24.99 1.79
CA LYS A 224 -20.84 -25.89 2.62
C LYS A 224 -20.44 -25.18 3.91
N PHE A 225 -20.32 -25.93 5.00
CA PHE A 225 -19.92 -25.37 6.29
C PHE A 225 -18.61 -24.55 6.21
N SER A 226 -17.65 -24.98 5.40
CA SER A 226 -16.37 -24.28 5.18
C SER A 226 -16.49 -22.95 4.42
N GLU A 227 -17.62 -22.69 3.76
CA GLU A 227 -17.88 -21.49 2.96
C GLU A 227 -18.74 -20.46 3.72
N ILE A 228 -19.24 -20.82 4.90
CA ILE A 228 -20.06 -19.93 5.73
C ILE A 228 -19.16 -18.90 6.39
N LEU A 229 -19.18 -17.67 5.88
CA LEU A 229 -18.56 -16.52 6.51
C LEU A 229 -19.58 -15.80 7.41
N VAL A 230 -19.25 -15.61 8.69
CA VAL A 230 -20.07 -14.80 9.60
C VAL A 230 -19.61 -13.36 9.51
N PRO A 231 -20.47 -12.41 9.06
CA PRO A 231 -20.11 -11.00 9.04
C PRO A 231 -19.87 -10.48 10.46
N THR A 232 -18.71 -9.89 10.66
CA THR A 232 -18.34 -9.15 11.87
C THR A 232 -17.91 -7.73 11.51
N LYS A 233 -17.80 -6.86 12.52
CA LYS A 233 -17.25 -5.51 12.35
C LYS A 233 -15.90 -5.51 11.61
N ASP A 234 -15.04 -6.48 11.90
CA ASP A 234 -13.70 -6.56 11.30
C ASP A 234 -13.76 -7.05 9.86
N THR A 235 -14.63 -8.01 9.55
CA THR A 235 -14.84 -8.44 8.15
C THR A 235 -15.28 -7.25 7.28
N PHE A 236 -16.24 -6.45 7.75
CA PHE A 236 -16.72 -5.29 6.99
C PHE A 236 -15.63 -4.20 6.89
N ARG A 237 -15.01 -3.84 8.01
CA ARG A 237 -13.95 -2.82 8.11
C ARG A 237 -12.81 -3.09 7.14
N TYR A 238 -12.23 -4.30 7.15
CA TYR A 238 -11.10 -4.62 6.30
C TYR A 238 -11.50 -4.76 4.83
N SER A 239 -12.69 -5.32 4.56
CA SER A 239 -13.25 -5.37 3.20
C SER A 239 -13.47 -3.97 2.62
N TYR A 240 -13.98 -3.04 3.43
CA TYR A 240 -14.19 -1.65 3.06
C TYR A 240 -12.86 -0.98 2.70
N LEU A 241 -11.86 -1.04 3.59
CA LEU A 241 -10.55 -0.43 3.35
C LEU A 241 -9.86 -1.03 2.12
N MET A 242 -9.91 -2.35 1.96
CA MET A 242 -9.36 -3.02 0.77
C MET A 242 -10.03 -2.49 -0.51
N GLY A 243 -11.38 -2.40 -0.53
CA GLY A 243 -12.13 -1.87 -1.66
C GLY A 243 -11.72 -0.43 -2.02
N GLN A 244 -11.51 0.42 -1.02
CA GLN A 244 -11.06 1.80 -1.22
C GLN A 244 -9.71 1.88 -1.95
N PHE A 245 -8.72 1.11 -1.51
CA PHE A 245 -7.40 1.09 -2.16
C PHE A 245 -7.41 0.45 -3.55
N VAL A 246 -8.20 -0.62 -3.75
CA VAL A 246 -8.35 -1.26 -5.06
C VAL A 246 -9.02 -0.32 -6.07
N GLN A 247 -9.99 0.51 -5.63
CA GLN A 247 -10.61 1.53 -6.48
C GLN A 247 -9.59 2.52 -7.05
N VAL A 248 -8.60 2.94 -6.25
CA VAL A 248 -7.49 3.80 -6.68
C VAL A 248 -6.27 3.04 -7.21
N GLN A 249 -6.43 1.73 -7.49
CA GLN A 249 -5.40 0.85 -8.05
C GLN A 249 -4.12 0.80 -7.21
N ARG A 250 -4.26 0.69 -5.90
CA ARG A 250 -3.15 0.55 -4.96
C ARG A 250 -3.25 -0.76 -4.19
N GLY A 251 -2.10 -1.42 -4.05
CA GLY A 251 -1.96 -2.60 -3.20
C GLY A 251 -1.95 -2.20 -1.72
N VAL A 252 -2.39 -3.13 -0.88
CA VAL A 252 -2.42 -2.98 0.58
C VAL A 252 -1.83 -4.23 1.20
N LEU A 253 -1.06 -4.05 2.26
CA LEU A 253 -0.54 -5.15 3.06
C LEU A 253 -1.42 -5.33 4.29
N PHE A 254 -2.01 -6.52 4.44
CA PHE A 254 -2.76 -6.90 5.64
C PHE A 254 -1.92 -7.83 6.51
N VAL A 255 -1.75 -7.45 7.77
CA VAL A 255 -0.92 -8.18 8.74
C VAL A 255 -1.81 -8.69 9.86
N GLY A 256 -1.50 -9.89 10.34
CA GLY A 256 -2.15 -10.46 11.52
C GLY A 256 -1.79 -11.92 11.70
N ASP A 257 -2.14 -12.50 12.85
CA ASP A 257 -1.77 -13.86 13.21
C ASP A 257 -2.37 -14.92 12.28
N THR A 258 -1.74 -16.08 12.20
CA THR A 258 -2.25 -17.22 11.43
C THR A 258 -3.60 -17.69 12.00
N GLY A 259 -4.50 -18.14 11.13
CA GLY A 259 -5.82 -18.62 11.54
C GLY A 259 -6.87 -17.53 11.87
N THR A 260 -6.56 -16.24 11.67
CA THR A 260 -7.50 -15.12 11.94
C THR A 260 -8.51 -14.85 10.81
N GLY A 261 -8.59 -15.70 9.78
CA GLY A 261 -9.55 -15.56 8.69
C GLY A 261 -9.18 -14.53 7.61
N LYS A 262 -7.96 -13.96 7.63
CA LYS A 262 -7.49 -12.95 6.66
C LYS A 262 -7.76 -13.34 5.21
N SER A 263 -7.34 -14.54 4.81
CA SER A 263 -7.46 -15.02 3.42
C SER A 263 -8.92 -15.13 2.98
N VAL A 264 -9.81 -15.56 3.89
CA VAL A 264 -11.24 -15.66 3.63
C VAL A 264 -11.85 -14.27 3.46
N ILE A 265 -11.53 -13.34 4.35
CA ILE A 265 -12.03 -11.95 4.32
C ILE A 265 -11.57 -11.26 3.02
N MET A 266 -10.29 -11.36 2.65
CA MET A 266 -9.76 -10.70 1.46
C MET A 266 -10.32 -11.30 0.17
N THR A 267 -10.48 -12.62 0.12
CA THR A 267 -11.07 -13.29 -1.05
C THR A 267 -12.53 -12.91 -1.22
N ASP A 268 -13.32 -12.95 -0.15
CA ASP A 268 -14.72 -12.52 -0.17
C ASP A 268 -14.86 -11.06 -0.60
N ALA A 269 -14.07 -10.18 -0.01
CA ALA A 269 -14.08 -8.75 -0.32
C ALA A 269 -13.72 -8.47 -1.79
N LEU A 270 -12.73 -9.16 -2.35
CA LEU A 270 -12.35 -9.01 -3.76
C LEU A 270 -13.43 -9.51 -4.72
N ASN A 271 -14.07 -10.64 -4.39
CA ASN A 271 -15.18 -11.19 -5.16
C ASN A 271 -16.38 -10.23 -5.15
N ASN A 272 -16.69 -9.63 -4.00
CA ASN A 272 -17.76 -8.63 -3.87
C ASN A 272 -17.51 -7.35 -4.67
N GLN A 273 -16.24 -7.00 -4.94
CA GLN A 273 -15.87 -5.84 -5.77
C GLN A 273 -15.68 -6.19 -7.26
N GLN A 274 -15.80 -7.46 -7.65
CA GLN A 274 -15.44 -7.94 -8.98
C GLN A 274 -16.24 -7.26 -10.10
N GLU A 275 -17.56 -7.21 -9.97
CA GLU A 275 -18.44 -6.60 -10.97
C GLU A 275 -18.32 -5.08 -10.97
N LYS A 276 -18.41 -4.46 -9.78
CA LYS A 276 -18.37 -3.00 -9.60
C LYS A 276 -17.10 -2.37 -10.19
N LEU A 277 -15.94 -3.01 -10.00
CA LEU A 277 -14.65 -2.48 -10.42
C LEU A 277 -14.07 -3.17 -11.68
N SER A 278 -14.84 -4.04 -12.33
CA SER A 278 -14.40 -4.83 -13.50
C SER A 278 -13.10 -5.61 -13.24
N LEU A 279 -13.03 -6.28 -12.09
CA LEU A 279 -11.84 -6.99 -11.63
C LEU A 279 -11.85 -8.46 -12.06
N VAL A 280 -10.66 -9.04 -12.10
CA VAL A 280 -10.42 -10.48 -12.12
C VAL A 280 -9.49 -10.77 -10.95
N PRO A 281 -10.05 -11.10 -9.78
CA PRO A 281 -9.24 -11.48 -8.64
C PRO A 281 -8.64 -12.86 -8.85
N PHE A 282 -7.41 -13.06 -8.40
CA PHE A 282 -6.81 -14.37 -8.28
C PHE A 282 -5.86 -14.40 -7.09
N THR A 283 -5.68 -15.58 -6.53
CA THR A 283 -4.84 -15.78 -5.35
C THR A 283 -3.56 -16.52 -5.75
N ILE A 284 -2.44 -16.06 -5.22
CA ILE A 284 -1.17 -16.79 -5.18
C ILE A 284 -0.87 -17.11 -3.73
N ASN A 285 -0.69 -18.39 -3.41
CA ASN A 285 -0.28 -18.83 -2.09
C ASN A 285 1.22 -19.11 -2.10
N PHE A 286 1.99 -18.35 -1.33
CA PHE A 286 3.39 -18.63 -1.17
C PHE A 286 3.62 -19.77 -0.17
N SER A 287 4.77 -20.40 -0.34
CA SER A 287 5.28 -21.49 0.47
C SER A 287 6.80 -21.42 0.47
N ALA A 288 7.46 -22.15 1.38
CA ALA A 288 8.91 -22.19 1.47
C ALA A 288 9.64 -22.63 0.18
N GLN A 289 8.93 -23.29 -0.75
CA GLN A 289 9.48 -23.74 -2.04
C GLN A 289 9.02 -22.88 -3.22
N THR A 290 8.43 -21.71 -2.96
CA THR A 290 8.05 -20.78 -4.03
C THR A 290 9.27 -20.01 -4.48
N SER A 291 9.54 -20.03 -5.79
CA SER A 291 10.67 -19.35 -6.42
C SER A 291 10.17 -18.30 -7.42
N SER A 292 11.01 -17.32 -7.79
CA SER A 292 10.68 -16.30 -8.78
C SER A 292 10.13 -16.87 -10.10
N PRO A 293 10.75 -17.90 -10.71
CA PRO A 293 10.22 -18.50 -11.94
C PRO A 293 8.81 -19.08 -11.77
N ARG A 294 8.55 -19.72 -10.62
CA ARG A 294 7.23 -20.31 -10.32
C ARG A 294 6.17 -19.23 -10.14
N THR A 295 6.51 -18.13 -9.46
CA THR A 295 5.60 -16.98 -9.31
C THR A 295 5.33 -16.32 -10.65
N GLN A 296 6.34 -16.17 -11.51
CA GLN A 296 6.17 -15.68 -12.88
C GLN A 296 5.20 -16.57 -13.67
N GLU A 297 5.38 -17.89 -13.66
CA GLU A 297 4.46 -18.83 -14.32
C GLU A 297 3.02 -18.69 -13.79
N MET A 298 2.83 -18.60 -12.48
CA MET A 298 1.51 -18.40 -11.86
C MET A 298 0.83 -17.10 -12.31
N LEU A 299 1.59 -16.02 -12.45
CA LEU A 299 1.11 -14.74 -12.95
C LEU A 299 0.77 -14.83 -14.45
N GLU A 300 1.68 -15.37 -15.26
CA GLU A 300 1.52 -15.52 -16.71
C GLU A 300 0.27 -16.34 -17.09
N LEU A 301 -0.07 -17.35 -16.30
CA LEU A 301 -1.30 -18.15 -16.48
C LEU A 301 -2.59 -17.35 -16.35
N LYS A 302 -2.57 -16.17 -15.71
CA LYS A 302 -3.75 -15.30 -15.52
C LYS A 302 -3.85 -14.19 -16.57
N PHE A 303 -2.80 -13.98 -17.36
CA PHE A 303 -2.79 -12.99 -18.41
C PHE A 303 -3.25 -13.57 -19.76
N ASP A 304 -3.97 -12.76 -20.53
CA ASP A 304 -4.30 -13.06 -21.91
C ASP A 304 -3.12 -12.72 -22.82
N LYS A 305 -2.84 -13.61 -23.77
CA LYS A 305 -1.87 -13.36 -24.84
C LYS A 305 -2.47 -12.37 -25.84
N ARG A 306 -1.86 -11.19 -26.00
CA ARG A 306 -2.30 -10.17 -26.95
C ARG A 306 -1.58 -10.32 -28.28
N ARG A 307 -0.36 -9.80 -28.37
CA ARG A 307 0.52 -9.86 -29.54
C ARG A 307 1.78 -10.64 -29.19
N LYS A 308 2.64 -10.96 -30.17
CA LYS A 308 3.88 -11.72 -29.93
C LYS A 308 4.72 -11.03 -28.86
N GLY A 309 4.88 -11.67 -27.71
CA GLY A 309 5.63 -11.15 -26.55
C GLY A 309 4.88 -10.20 -25.62
N VAL A 310 3.57 -9.95 -25.84
CA VAL A 310 2.77 -9.04 -24.99
C VAL A 310 1.64 -9.82 -24.33
N ILE A 311 1.71 -9.92 -23.01
CA ILE A 311 0.64 -10.44 -22.15
C ILE A 311 -0.04 -9.27 -21.44
N GLY A 312 -1.32 -9.42 -21.08
CA GLY A 312 -2.01 -8.39 -20.32
C GLY A 312 -3.33 -8.90 -19.76
N ALA A 313 -3.94 -8.09 -18.89
CA ALA A 313 -5.24 -8.45 -18.32
C ALA A 313 -6.27 -8.67 -19.45
N PRO A 314 -7.30 -9.50 -19.18
CA PRO A 314 -8.41 -9.66 -20.10
C PRO A 314 -9.01 -8.33 -20.54
N ILE A 315 -9.52 -8.29 -21.77
CA ILE A 315 -10.01 -7.05 -22.38
C ILE A 315 -11.09 -6.41 -21.46
N ASN A 316 -10.93 -5.11 -21.20
CA ASN A 316 -11.79 -4.32 -20.32
C ASN A 316 -11.86 -4.79 -18.86
N LYS A 317 -10.89 -5.60 -18.40
CA LYS A 317 -10.79 -6.02 -17.00
C LYS A 317 -9.45 -5.65 -16.39
N LYS A 318 -9.43 -5.54 -15.06
CA LYS A 318 -8.22 -5.32 -14.26
C LYS A 318 -7.92 -6.59 -13.47
N LEU A 319 -6.69 -7.07 -13.52
CA LEU A 319 -6.24 -8.19 -12.69
C LEU A 319 -5.88 -7.68 -11.29
N VAL A 320 -6.34 -8.38 -10.26
CA VAL A 320 -5.95 -8.12 -8.86
C VAL A 320 -5.42 -9.40 -8.26
N CYS A 321 -4.16 -9.38 -7.84
CA CYS A 321 -3.51 -10.50 -7.20
C CYS A 321 -3.61 -10.35 -5.69
N PHE A 322 -4.24 -11.31 -5.03
CA PHE A 322 -4.09 -11.50 -3.59
C PHE A 322 -2.92 -12.46 -3.36
N VAL A 323 -1.89 -12.02 -2.63
CA VAL A 323 -0.76 -12.86 -2.27
C VAL A 323 -0.93 -13.26 -0.81
N ASP A 324 -1.14 -14.56 -0.58
CA ASP A 324 -1.21 -15.12 0.76
C ASP A 324 0.19 -15.56 1.22
N ASP A 325 0.44 -15.39 2.52
CA ASP A 325 1.70 -15.80 3.16
C ASP A 325 2.98 -15.21 2.52
N VAL A 326 2.99 -13.89 2.30
CA VAL A 326 4.10 -13.13 1.67
C VAL A 326 5.47 -13.41 2.30
N ASN A 327 5.53 -13.73 3.59
CA ASN A 327 6.76 -13.96 4.35
C ASN A 327 7.29 -15.39 4.31
N MET A 328 6.60 -16.33 3.63
CA MET A 328 6.96 -17.75 3.62
C MET A 328 8.10 -18.19 2.69
N PRO A 329 8.38 -17.54 1.54
CA PRO A 329 9.47 -17.96 0.64
C PRO A 329 10.83 -18.03 1.36
N ALA A 330 11.70 -18.93 0.95
CA ALA A 330 13.02 -19.08 1.57
C ALA A 330 13.90 -17.85 1.30
N ARG A 331 14.65 -17.41 2.31
CA ARG A 331 15.70 -16.41 2.11
C ARG A 331 16.89 -17.03 1.40
N GLU A 332 17.40 -16.31 0.42
CA GLU A 332 18.67 -16.58 -0.23
C GLU A 332 19.83 -16.29 0.73
N GLU A 333 21.02 -16.78 0.37
CA GLU A 333 22.24 -16.67 1.19
C GLU A 333 22.56 -15.22 1.58
N TYR A 334 22.31 -14.28 0.68
CA TYR A 334 22.59 -12.86 0.87
C TYR A 334 21.38 -12.05 1.34
N GLY A 335 20.35 -12.71 1.88
CA GLY A 335 19.24 -12.06 2.57
C GLY A 335 18.07 -11.62 1.68
N ALA A 336 18.22 -11.67 0.36
CA ALA A 336 17.10 -11.54 -0.56
C ALA A 336 16.05 -12.64 -0.29
N GLN A 337 14.77 -12.29 -0.42
CA GLN A 337 13.66 -13.23 -0.21
C GLN A 337 12.72 -13.18 -1.42
N PRO A 338 13.19 -13.60 -2.61
CA PRO A 338 12.32 -13.75 -3.78
C PRO A 338 11.11 -14.64 -3.44
N PRO A 339 9.97 -14.44 -4.10
CA PRO A 339 9.84 -14.42 -5.56
C PRO A 339 9.89 -13.05 -6.24
#